data_AF-A0A1C9WA80-F1
#
_entry.id   AF-A0A1C9WA80-F1
#
_cell.length_a   1.000
_cell.length_b   1.000
_cell.length_c   1.000
_cell.angle_alpha   90.00
_cell.angle_beta   90.00
_cell.angle_gamma   90.00
#
_symmetry.space_group_name_H-M   'P 1'
#
loop_
_entity.id
_entity.type
_entity.pdbx_description
1 polymer ?
#
loop_
_entity_poly.entity_id
_entity_poly.type
_entity_poly.pdbx_seq_one_letter_code
_entity_poly.pdbx_strand_id
1 'polypeptide(L)' 'MKNNDNEHSKEHRQPGFLQVVLSTLAAAIGVQSNKNRERDFRSGSIKAYVAAGIIFTTLFVLTLVLVVRTVLERMG' A
#
# COMPACT_ATOMS: atom_id res chain seq x y z
N MET A 1 -36.19 26.67 -25.27
CA MET A 1 -35.70 25.48 -24.56
C MET A 1 -34.20 25.59 -24.45
N LYS A 2 -33.67 25.83 -23.25
CA LYS A 2 -32.23 25.96 -22.98
C LYS A 2 -31.94 25.06 -21.77
N ASN A 3 -31.47 23.85 -22.05
CA ASN A 3 -31.01 22.91 -21.04
C ASN A 3 -29.61 23.38 -20.62
N ASN A 4 -29.49 23.85 -19.38
CA ASN A 4 -28.20 24.11 -18.74
C ASN A 4 -28.05 23.06 -17.66
N ASP A 5 -27.25 22.06 -17.97
CA ASP A 5 -26.89 20.93 -17.12
C ASP A 5 -26.06 21.48 -15.96
N ASN A 6 -26.73 21.76 -14.84
CA ASN A 6 -26.10 22.24 -13.64
C ASN A 6 -25.23 21.13 -13.06
N GLU A 7 -23.94 21.45 -12.95
CA GLU A 7 -22.86 20.59 -12.55
C GLU A 7 -23.12 19.83 -11.24
N HIS A 8 -22.69 18.57 -11.26
CA HIS A 8 -22.66 17.64 -10.12
C HIS A 8 -22.01 18.27 -8.89
N SER A 9 -22.84 18.64 -7.90
CA SER A 9 -22.41 18.86 -6.53
C SER A 9 -21.96 17.51 -5.97
N LYS A 10 -20.66 17.23 -5.99
CA LYS A 10 -20.12 16.06 -5.28
C LYS A 10 -20.25 16.32 -3.78
N GLU A 11 -21.36 15.87 -3.21
CA GLU A 11 -21.59 15.82 -1.78
C GLU A 11 -20.41 15.06 -1.14
N HIS A 12 -19.59 15.77 -0.35
CA HIS A 12 -18.50 15.19 0.43
C HIS A 12 -19.08 14.30 1.54
N ARG A 13 -19.57 13.11 1.17
CA ARG A 13 -19.94 12.09 2.14
C ARG A 13 -18.66 11.59 2.78
N GLN A 14 -18.59 11.70 4.11
CA GLN A 14 -17.47 11.17 4.85
C GLN A 14 -17.31 9.68 4.49
N PRO A 15 -16.07 9.23 4.20
CA PRO A 15 -15.85 7.83 3.88
C PRO A 15 -16.37 6.98 5.02
N GLY A 16 -17.28 6.06 4.70
CA GLY A 16 -17.84 5.18 5.71
C GLY A 16 -16.72 4.37 6.39
N PHE A 17 -16.97 3.88 7.59
CA PHE A 17 -16.01 3.08 8.36
C PHE A 17 -15.39 1.92 7.53
N LEU A 18 -16.20 1.25 6.71
CA LEU A 18 -15.71 0.21 5.79
C LEU A 18 -14.78 0.76 4.70
N GLN A 19 -15.03 1.97 4.18
CA GLN A 19 -14.17 2.61 3.18
C GLN A 19 -12.82 3.02 3.78
N VAL A 20 -12.82 3.40 5.06
CA VAL A 20 -11.60 3.66 5.82
C VAL A 20 -10.78 2.37 5.98
N VAL A 21 -11.39 1.28 6.43
CA VAL A 21 -10.70 -0.03 6.55
C VAL A 21 -10.16 -0.53 5.20
N LEU A 22 -10.98 -0.44 4.15
CA LEU A 22 -10.58 -0.83 2.79
C LEU A 22 -9.42 0.03 2.26
N SER A 23 -9.39 1.32 2.59
CA SER A 23 -8.28 2.22 2.22
C SER A 23 -7.01 1.90 3.01
N THR A 24 -7.13 1.58 4.29
CA THR A 24 -6.00 1.19 5.14
C THR A 24 -5.36 -0.13 4.67
N LEU A 25 -6.17 -1.09 4.24
CA LEU A 25 -5.69 -2.35 3.66
C LEU A 25 -5.04 -2.14 2.28
N ALA A 26 -5.64 -1.33 1.40
CA ALA A 26 -5.04 -1.00 0.11
C ALA A 26 -3.69 -0.25 0.26
N ALA A 27 -3.57 0.59 1.28
CA ALA A 27 -2.33 1.26 1.63
C ALA A 27 -1.25 0.30 2.16
N ALA A 28 -1.63 -0.72 2.95
CA ALA A 28 -0.70 -1.73 3.44
C ALA A 28 -0.17 -2.67 2.33
N ILE A 29 -0.96 -2.86 1.27
CA ILE A 29 -0.61 -3.67 0.10
C ILE A 29 0.33 -2.91 -0.87
N GLY A 30 0.49 -1.60 -0.72
CA GLY A 30 1.36 -0.80 -1.57
C GLY A 30 0.65 -0.34 -2.85
N VAL A 31 -0.48 0.37 -2.70
CA VAL A 31 -1.21 1.01 -3.82
C VAL A 31 -0.35 2.11 -4.46
N GLN A 32 0.65 1.71 -5.23
CA GLN A 32 1.47 2.63 -6.00
C GLN A 32 0.59 3.19 -7.11
N SER A 33 0.23 4.46 -6.95
CA SER A 33 -0.40 5.26 -8.00
C SER A 33 0.37 5.10 -9.31
N ASN A 34 -0.33 5.04 -10.45
CA ASN A 34 0.27 4.93 -11.78
C ASN A 34 1.38 5.98 -12.01
N LYS A 35 1.29 7.15 -11.35
CA LYS A 35 2.32 8.20 -11.39
C LYS A 35 3.65 7.76 -10.75
N ASN A 36 3.60 7.04 -9.62
CA ASN A 36 4.80 6.48 -9.00
C ASN A 36 5.41 5.41 -9.90
N ARG A 37 4.58 4.53 -10.45
CA ARG A 37 5.02 3.53 -11.42
C ARG A 37 5.69 4.21 -12.62
N GLU A 38 5.05 5.16 -13.26
CA GLU A 38 5.59 5.79 -14.46
C GLU A 38 6.91 6.55 -14.21
N ARG A 39 7.07 7.20 -13.05
CA ARG A 39 8.35 7.80 -12.65
C ARG A 39 9.42 6.72 -12.45
N ASP A 40 9.10 5.70 -11.67
CA ASP A 40 10.03 4.64 -11.29
C ASP A 40 10.48 3.80 -12.51
N PHE A 41 9.59 3.67 -13.52
CA PHE A 41 9.85 2.96 -14.77
C PHE A 41 10.45 3.84 -15.89
N ARG A 42 10.22 5.16 -15.90
CA ARG A 42 10.82 6.08 -16.89
C ARG A 42 12.17 6.67 -16.46
N SER A 43 12.46 6.73 -15.16
CA SER A 43 13.65 7.41 -14.62
C SER A 43 14.56 6.52 -13.77
N GLY A 44 14.16 5.29 -13.46
CA GLY A 44 14.89 4.37 -12.58
C GLY A 44 15.14 2.99 -13.18
N SER A 45 16.17 2.30 -12.68
CA SER A 45 16.42 0.89 -13.04
C SER A 45 15.54 -0.03 -12.20
N ILE A 46 14.72 -0.86 -12.85
CA ILE A 46 13.87 -1.89 -12.21
C ILE A 46 14.69 -2.78 -11.24
N LYS A 47 15.98 -2.97 -11.52
CA LYS A 47 16.92 -3.73 -10.69
C LYS A 47 17.02 -3.20 -9.25
N ALA A 48 16.93 -1.88 -9.04
CA ALA A 48 16.98 -1.29 -7.71
C ALA A 48 15.76 -1.69 -6.87
N TYR A 49 14.57 -1.76 -7.48
CA TYR A 49 13.34 -2.19 -6.80
C TYR A 49 13.34 -3.68 -6.48
N VAL A 50 13.89 -4.51 -7.37
CA VAL A 50 14.07 -5.95 -7.11
C VAL A 50 15.04 -6.18 -5.95
N ALA A 51 16.19 -5.49 -5.95
CA ALA A 51 17.15 -5.58 -4.85
C ALA A 51 16.54 -5.11 -3.51
N ALA A 52 15.83 -3.98 -3.52
CA ALA A 52 15.12 -3.48 -2.34
C ALA A 52 14.07 -4.48 -1.83
N GLY A 53 13.31 -5.09 -2.73
CA GLY A 53 12.32 -6.13 -2.39
C GLY A 53 12.97 -7.35 -1.74
N ILE A 54 14.08 -7.84 -2.29
CA ILE A 54 14.82 -8.99 -1.72
C ILE A 54 15.33 -8.65 -0.32
N ILE A 55 15.99 -7.51 -0.15
CA ILE A 55 16.53 -7.07 1.16
C ILE A 55 15.39 -6.96 2.18
N PHE A 56 14.29 -6.31 1.81
CA PHE A 56 13.12 -6.16 2.67
C PHE A 56 12.54 -7.51 3.07
N THR A 57 12.33 -8.42 2.12
CA THR A 57 11.77 -9.75 2.39
C THR A 57 12.68 -10.57 3.30
N THR A 58 13.99 -10.56 3.07
CA THR A 58 14.94 -11.28 3.93
C THR A 58 14.88 -10.76 5.37
N LEU A 59 14.91 -9.45 5.57
CA LEU A 59 14.81 -8.83 6.90
C LEU A 59 13.47 -9.16 7.58
N PHE A 60 12.37 -9.14 6.82
CA PHE A 60 11.04 -9.48 7.33
C PHE A 60 11.00 -10.93 7.84
N VAL A 61 11.51 -11.89 7.07
CA VAL A 61 11.55 -13.30 7.47
C VAL A 61 12.42 -13.51 8.71
N LEU A 62 13.60 -12.88 8.78
CA LEU A 62 14.46 -12.96 9.97
C LEU A 62 13.75 -12.42 11.21
N THR A 63 13.02 -11.33 11.06
CA THR A 63 12.22 -10.73 12.14
C THR A 63 11.15 -11.72 12.63
N LEU A 64 10.40 -12.35 11.72
CA LEU A 64 9.41 -13.37 12.09
C LEU A 64 10.05 -14.57 12.81
N VAL A 65 11.21 -15.04 12.32
CA VAL A 65 11.95 -16.14 12.96
C VAL A 65 12.36 -15.77 14.38
N LEU A 66 12.90 -14.57 14.59
CA LEU A 66 13.29 -14.10 15.92
C LEU A 66 12.09 -14.05 16.87
N VAL A 67 10.97 -13.49 16.40
CA VAL A 67 9.72 -13.41 17.18
C VAL A 67 9.25 -14.81 17.56
N VAL A 68 9.16 -15.73 16.59
CA VAL A 68 8.69 -17.10 16.83
C VAL A 68 9.60 -17.82 17.83
N ARG A 69 10.93 -17.69 17.66
CA ARG A 69 11.88 -18.29 18.60
C ARG A 69 11.72 -17.73 20.00
N THR A 70 11.62 -16.42 20.14
CA THR A 70 11.40 -15.76 21.44
C THR A 70 10.11 -16.21 22.10
N VAL A 71 9.05 -16.41 21.32
CA VAL A 71 7.75 -16.89 21.83
C VAL A 71 7.85 -18.34 22.29
N LEU A 72 8.48 -19.22 21.50
CA LEU A 72 8.66 -20.63 21.84
C LEU A 72 9.55 -20.83 23.07
N GLU A 73 10.64 -20.06 23.19
CA GLU A 73 11.53 -20.07 24.36
C GLU A 73 10.83 -19.62 25.65
N ARG A 74 9.82 -18.74 25.54
CA ARG A 74 9.02 -18.27 26.68
C ARG A 74 7.84 -19.18 27.01
N MET A 75 7.54 -20.17 26.15
CA MET A 75 6.43 -21.10 26.31
C MET A 75 6.87 -22.47 26.87
N GLY A 76 8.17 -22.77 26.89
CA GLY A 76 8.76 -23.89 27.64
C GLY A 76 9.21 -23.45 29.02
#